data_AF-A4KVU1-F1
#
_entry.id   AF-A4KVU1-F1
#
_cell.length_a   1.000
_cell.length_b   1.000
_cell.length_c   1.000
_cell.angle_alpha   90.00
_cell.angle_beta   90.00
_cell.angle_gamma   90.00
#
_symmetry.space_group_name_H-M   'P 1'
#
loop_
_entity.id
_entity.type
_entity.pdbx_description
1 polymer ?
#
loop_
_entity_poly.entity_id
_entity_poly.type
_entity_poly.pdbx_seq_one_letter_code
_entity_poly.pdbx_strand_id
1 'polypeptide(L)' 'LGVVTGLTLEFQFGTNWSRYSAFVGDIFGSLLAIEATAAFFLESTFIAVWVFGWEKLSPKLHAACIWIVAFAANLSAL' A
#
# COMPACT_ATOMS: atom_id res chain seq x y z
N LEU A 1 -2.05 3.48 12.59
CA LEU A 1 -2.37 4.91 12.37
C LEU A 1 -2.12 5.34 10.93
N GLY A 2 -0.95 5.07 10.33
CA GLY A 2 -0.62 5.44 8.95
C GLY A 2 -1.65 5.01 7.89
N VAL A 3 -2.14 3.77 7.94
CA VAL A 3 -3.18 3.27 7.02
C VAL A 3 -4.47 4.10 7.08
N VAL A 4 -4.93 4.46 8.28
CA VAL A 4 -6.16 5.23 8.48
C VAL A 4 -6.02 6.64 7.90
N THR A 5 -4.86 7.27 8.11
CA THR A 5 -4.56 8.57 7.51
C THR A 5 -4.43 8.49 5.99
N GLY A 6 -3.82 7.43 5.46
CA GLY A 6 -3.69 7.20 4.01
C GLY A 6 -5.03 7.08 3.30
N LEU A 7 -5.95 6.24 3.82
CA LEU A 7 -7.31 6.11 3.28
C LEU A 7 -8.05 7.45 3.27
N THR A 8 -7.90 8.23 4.34
CA THR A 8 -8.54 9.55 4.42
C THR A 8 -8.00 10.50 3.35
N LEU A 9 -6.70 10.47 3.07
CA LEU A 9 -6.06 11.28 2.03
C LEU A 9 -6.50 10.86 0.62
N GLU A 10 -6.56 9.56 0.34
CA GLU A 10 -7.01 9.03 -0.96
C GLU A 10 -8.44 9.51 -1.29
N PHE A 11 -9.37 9.37 -0.33
CA PHE A 11 -10.76 9.77 -0.55
C PHE A 11 -10.96 11.29 -0.63
N GLN A 12 -10.04 12.11 -0.10
CA GLN A 12 -10.13 13.57 -0.24
C GLN A 12 -10.07 14.04 -1.69
N PHE A 13 -9.35 13.34 -2.57
CA PHE A 13 -9.33 13.66 -4.00
C PHE A 13 -10.74 13.58 -4.61
N GLY A 14 -11.56 12.63 -4.18
CA GLY A 14 -12.95 12.48 -4.64
C GLY A 14 -13.93 13.46 -3.99
N THR A 15 -13.84 13.63 -2.67
CA THR A 15 -14.84 14.38 -1.90
C THR A 15 -14.62 15.90 -1.95
N ASN A 16 -13.38 16.35 -1.80
CA ASN A 16 -13.05 17.77 -1.68
C ASN A 16 -12.43 18.37 -2.96
N TRP A 17 -11.90 17.52 -3.85
CA TRP A 17 -11.18 17.94 -5.07
C TRP A 17 -11.75 17.32 -6.36
N SER A 18 -13.06 17.11 -6.43
CA SER A 18 -13.73 16.40 -7.54
C SER A 18 -13.43 16.98 -8.93
N ARG A 19 -13.37 18.31 -9.08
CA ARG A 19 -13.05 18.96 -10.37
C ARG A 19 -11.59 18.73 -10.79
N TYR A 20 -10.66 18.72 -9.84
CA TYR A 20 -9.26 18.38 -10.11
C TYR A 20 -9.16 16.93 -10.56
N SER A 21 -9.78 16.02 -9.81
CA SER A 21 -9.80 14.58 -10.12
C SER A 21 -10.41 14.28 -11.48
N ALA A 22 -11.46 14.99 -11.89
CA ALA A 22 -12.03 14.85 -13.24
C ALA A 22 -11.11 15.40 -14.35
N PHE A 23 -10.26 16.39 -14.05
CA PHE A 23 -9.42 17.05 -15.04
C PHE A 23 -8.07 16.32 -15.27
N VAL A 24 -7.45 15.79 -14.22
CA VAL A 24 -6.14 15.11 -14.30
C VAL A 24 -6.20 13.61 -13.99
N GLY A 25 -7.39 13.07 -13.71
CA GLY A 25 -7.58 11.70 -13.23
C GLY A 25 -7.04 10.61 -14.17
N ASP A 26 -7.09 10.82 -15.48
CA ASP A 26 -6.57 9.84 -16.45
C ASP A 26 -5.06 9.60 -16.29
N ILE A 27 -4.31 10.62 -15.87
CA ILE A 27 -2.85 10.54 -15.68
C ILE A 27 -2.53 10.25 -14.21
N PHE A 28 -3.12 11.02 -13.29
CA PHE A 28 -2.79 10.93 -11.87
C PHE A 28 -3.43 9.72 -11.18
N GLY A 29 -4.67 9.37 -11.56
CA GLY A 29 -5.41 8.28 -10.94
C GLY A 29 -4.86 6.89 -11.28
N SER A 30 -4.28 6.72 -12.47
CA SER A 30 -3.66 5.44 -12.86
C SER A 30 -2.44 5.11 -11.99
N LEU A 31 -1.62 6.10 -11.62
CA LEU A 31 -0.49 5.93 -10.72
C LEU A 31 -0.93 5.53 -9.31
N LEU A 32 -1.93 6.23 -8.75
CA LEU A 32 -2.52 5.90 -7.44
C LEU A 32 -3.12 4.49 -7.42
N ALA A 33 -3.79 4.08 -8.50
CA ALA A 33 -4.36 2.74 -8.61
C ALA A 33 -3.26 1.65 -8.64
N ILE A 34 -2.14 1.92 -9.31
CA ILE A 34 -0.98 1.00 -9.32
C ILE A 34 -0.36 0.91 -7.93
N GLU A 35 -0.15 2.04 -7.24
CA GLU A 35 0.35 2.06 -5.86
C GLU A 35 -0.53 1.20 -4.94
N ALA A 36 -1.86 1.42 -4.98
CA ALA A 36 -2.81 0.72 -4.13
C ALA A 36 -2.86 -0.80 -4.41
N THR A 37 -2.80 -1.18 -5.69
CA THR A 37 -2.93 -2.60 -6.09
C THR A 37 -1.62 -3.38 -5.99
N ALA A 38 -0.48 -2.75 -6.26
CA ALA A 38 0.81 -3.44 -6.27
C ALA A 38 1.55 -3.29 -4.93
N ALA A 39 1.79 -2.06 -4.47
CA ALA A 39 2.61 -1.80 -3.29
C ALA A 39 1.82 -2.00 -1.99
N PHE A 40 0.67 -1.33 -1.86
CA PHE A 40 -0.12 -1.37 -0.62
C PHE A 40 -0.70 -2.75 -0.34
N PHE A 41 -1.19 -3.46 -1.36
CA PHE A 41 -1.70 -4.83 -1.20
C PHE A 41 -0.58 -5.80 -0.77
N LEU A 42 0.59 -5.70 -1.39
CA LEU A 42 1.75 -6.52 -1.06
C LEU A 42 2.22 -6.25 0.38
N GLU A 43 2.38 -4.98 0.76
CA GLU A 43 2.76 -4.58 2.11
C GLU A 43 1.75 -5.11 3.15
N SER A 44 0.45 -4.83 2.95
CA SER A 44 -0.60 -5.20 3.89
C SER A 44 -0.72 -6.71 4.07
N THR A 45 -0.59 -7.48 2.98
CA THR A 45 -0.67 -8.94 3.02
C THR A 45 0.53 -9.55 3.74
N PHE A 46 1.75 -9.13 3.39
CA PHE A 46 2.96 -9.70 3.97
C PHE A 46 3.21 -9.24 5.42
N ILE A 47 2.76 -8.03 5.80
CA ILE A 47 2.72 -7.61 7.22
C ILE A 47 1.84 -8.56 8.02
N ALA A 48 0.64 -8.88 7.53
CA ALA A 48 -0.25 -9.81 8.23
C ALA A 48 0.39 -11.20 8.36
N VAL A 49 0.97 -11.72 7.27
CA VAL A 49 1.69 -13.00 7.28
C VAL A 49 2.86 -12.99 8.26
N TRP A 50 3.62 -11.89 8.34
CA TRP A 50 4.75 -11.76 9.26
C TRP A 50 4.31 -11.71 10.74
N VAL A 51 3.27 -10.93 11.05
CA VAL A 51 2.72 -10.82 12.41
C VAL A 51 2.17 -12.16 12.91
N PHE A 52 1.44 -12.90 12.07
CA PHE A 52 0.82 -14.18 12.47
C PHE A 52 1.67 -15.42 12.16
N GLY A 53 2.84 -15.24 11.55
CA GLY A 53 3.67 -16.31 10.99
C GLY A 53 4.73 -16.89 11.92
N TRP A 54 4.92 -16.35 13.13
CA TRP A 54 6.04 -16.69 14.03
C TRP A 54 6.22 -18.19 14.30
N GLU A 55 5.14 -18.93 14.57
CA GLU A 55 5.20 -20.39 14.81
C GLU A 55 4.77 -21.22 13.59
N LYS A 56 4.36 -20.57 12.50
CA LYS A 56 3.82 -21.22 11.30
C LYS A 56 4.80 -21.22 10.12
N LEU A 57 5.80 -20.35 10.15
CA LEU A 57 6.78 -20.18 9.08
C LEU A 57 8.17 -20.58 9.56
N SER A 58 9.00 -21.05 8.62
CA SER A 58 10.43 -21.24 8.91
C SER A 58 11.11 -19.88 9.12
N PRO A 59 12.19 -19.81 9.92
CA PRO A 59 12.88 -18.53 10.21
C PRO A 59 13.32 -17.76 8.95
N LYS A 60 13.71 -18.49 7.89
CA LYS A 60 14.09 -17.90 6.60
C LYS A 60 12.90 -17.28 5.86
N LEU A 61 11.75 -17.96 5.86
CA LEU A 61 10.54 -17.44 5.23
C LEU A 61 9.98 -16.25 6.00
N HIS A 62 10.03 -16.31 7.34
CA HIS A 62 9.62 -15.18 8.18
C HIS A 62 10.48 -13.94 7.92
N ALA A 63 11.80 -14.10 7.83
CA ALA A 63 12.71 -13.03 7.43
C ALA A 63 12.44 -12.52 6.00
N ALA A 64 12.15 -13.41 5.04
CA ALA A 64 11.81 -13.01 3.68
C ALA A 64 10.53 -12.15 3.65
N CYS A 65 9.51 -12.46 4.47
CA CYS A 65 8.29 -11.67 4.54
C CYS A 65 8.57 -10.22 4.93
N ILE A 66 9.40 -9.95 5.94
CA ILE A 66 9.68 -8.56 6.35
C ILE A 66 10.53 -7.80 5.33
N TRP A 67 11.41 -8.48 4.60
CA TRP A 67 12.15 -7.86 3.49
C TRP A 67 11.23 -7.49 2.31
N ILE A 68 10.24 -8.33 2.01
CA ILE A 68 9.22 -8.01 0.99
C ILE A 68 8.40 -6.79 1.41
N VAL A 69 8.02 -6.71 2.69
CA VAL A 69 7.32 -5.52 3.25
C VAL A 69 8.17 -4.27 3.10
N ALA A 70 9.46 -4.31 3.48
CA ALA A 70 10.36 -3.18 3.32
C ALA A 70 10.51 -2.76 1.85
N PHE A 71 10.60 -3.71 0.93
CA PHE A 71 10.64 -3.41 -0.51
C PHE A 71 9.33 -2.77 -0.99
N ALA A 72 8.17 -3.31 -0.61
CA ALA A 72 6.85 -2.79 -0.97
C ALA A 72 6.65 -1.35 -0.47
N ALA A 73 7.06 -1.06 0.77
CA ALA A 73 6.99 0.29 1.34
C ALA A 73 7.84 1.30 0.56
N ASN A 74 9.04 0.91 0.12
CA ASN A 74 9.88 1.76 -0.72
C ASN A 74 9.30 1.94 -2.13
N LEU A 75 8.64 0.90 -2.67
CA LEU A 75 7.96 0.98 -3.95
C LEU A 75 6.74 1.91 -3.90
N SER A 76 6.00 1.94 -2.78
CA SER A 76 4.89 2.89 -2.57
C SER A 76 5.36 4.34 -2.53
N ALA A 77 6.60 4.56 -2.06
CA ALA A 77 7.18 5.90 -1.96
C ALA A 77 7.77 6.43 -3.28
N LEU A 78 7.95 5.56 -4.28
CA LEU A 78 8.54 5.87 -5.58
C LEU A 78 7.47 6.34 -6.57
#